data_AF-A0A811R3S8-F1
#
_entry.id   AF-A0A811R3S8-F1
#
_cell.length_a   1.000
_cell.length_b   1.000
_cell.length_c   1.000
_cell.angle_alpha   90.00
_cell.angle_beta   90.00
_cell.angle_gamma   90.00
#
_symmetry.space_group_name_H-M   'P 1'
#
loop_
_entity.id
_entity.type
_entity.pdbx_description
1 polymer ?
#
loop_
_entity_poly.entity_id
_entity_poly.type
_entity_poly.pdbx_seq_one_letter_code
_entity_poly.pdbx_strand_id
1 'polypeptide(L)'
;MLVPLIIVRLAALYCNRVSGFEEIMGLVDSIVKVVRAPHVNFGENYYVPTDEPEFFPKRQCKIVTSDGKQVGYLGIVHAEVLRKFGIPDPCTFVEMDLEALL
;
A
#
# COMPACT_ATOMS: atom_id res chain seq x y z
N MET A 1 24.13 0.50 20.24
CA MET A 1 22.91 -0.22 20.64
C MET A 1 22.10 -0.44 19.37
N LEU A 2 22.09 -1.65 18.82
CA LEU A 2 21.11 -1.99 17.78
C LEU A 2 19.77 -2.20 18.49
N VAL A 3 18.81 -1.31 18.26
CA VAL A 3 17.41 -1.61 18.56
C VAL A 3 17.02 -2.69 17.54
N PRO A 4 16.46 -3.84 17.95
CA PRO A 4 15.97 -4.82 16.99
C PRO A 4 14.87 -4.16 16.15
N LEU A 5 15.03 -4.20 14.82
CA LEU A 5 14.04 -3.70 13.86
C LEU A 5 12.78 -4.57 14.00
N ILE A 6 11.74 -4.10 14.68
CA ILE A 6 10.49 -4.85 14.82
C ILE A 6 9.60 -4.43 13.66
N ILE A 7 9.76 -5.10 12.52
CA ILE A 7 8.98 -4.78 11.32
C ILE A 7 7.50 -5.08 11.60
N VAL A 8 6.69 -4.03 11.77
CA VAL A 8 5.23 -4.11 11.91
C VAL A 8 4.61 -3.78 10.56
N ARG A 9 4.02 -4.79 9.89
CA ARG A 9 3.31 -4.59 8.63
C ARG A 9 1.82 -4.46 8.83
N LEU A 10 1.23 -3.43 8.24
CA LEU A 10 -0.21 -3.31 8.02
C LEU A 10 -0.53 -3.75 6.60
N ALA A 11 -1.53 -4.62 6.48
CA ALA A 11 -2.08 -5.00 5.19
C ALA A 11 -3.60 -4.85 5.19
N ALA A 12 -4.16 -4.41 4.08
CA ALA A 12 -5.61 -4.35 3.87
C ALA A 12 -5.98 -4.77 2.45
N LEU A 13 -7.16 -5.38 2.33
CA LEU A 13 -7.72 -5.84 1.08
C LEU A 13 -9.16 -5.33 0.97
N TYR A 14 -9.46 -4.62 -0.12
CA TYR A 14 -10.82 -4.32 -0.51
C TYR A 14 -11.24 -5.32 -1.59
N CYS A 15 -12.36 -6.02 -1.37
CA CYS A 15 -12.89 -7.05 -2.28
C CYS A 15 -14.40 -6.81 -2.47
N ASN A 16 -14.82 -6.53 -3.71
CA ASN A 16 -16.21 -6.23 -4.06
C ASN A 16 -16.42 -6.39 -5.58
N ARG A 17 -17.64 -6.12 -6.08
CA ARG A 17 -17.97 -6.12 -7.52
C ARG A 17 -17.12 -5.16 -8.36
N VAL A 18 -16.52 -4.15 -7.72
CA VAL A 18 -15.52 -3.23 -8.28
C VAL A 18 -14.26 -3.29 -7.41
N SER A 19 -13.10 -2.98 -7.98
CA SER A 19 -11.80 -3.18 -7.30
C SER A 19 -11.59 -2.29 -6.06
N GLY A 20 -12.28 -1.15 -5.97
CA GLY A 20 -12.14 -0.21 -4.85
C GLY A 20 -10.73 0.38 -4.70
N PHE A 21 -10.11 0.77 -5.82
CA PHE A 21 -8.75 1.31 -5.80
C PHE A 21 -8.68 2.61 -5.01
N GLU A 22 -9.70 3.45 -5.19
CA GLU A 22 -9.90 4.73 -4.52
C GLU A 22 -10.16 4.56 -3.01
N GLU A 23 -10.82 3.48 -2.62
CA GLU A 23 -11.09 3.16 -1.20
C GLU A 23 -9.79 2.85 -0.47
N ILE A 24 -8.91 2.05 -1.09
CA ILE A 24 -7.58 1.73 -0.52
C ILE A 24 -6.68 2.96 -0.52
N MET A 25 -6.68 3.79 -1.57
CA MET A 25 -5.96 5.07 -1.55
C MET A 25 -6.47 5.98 -0.42
N GLY A 26 -7.80 6.09 -0.24
CA GLY A 26 -8.39 6.87 0.85
C GLY A 26 -8.03 6.34 2.24
N LEU A 27 -7.91 5.02 2.39
CA LEU A 27 -7.41 4.39 3.61
C LEU A 27 -5.94 4.78 3.88
N VAL A 28 -5.07 4.67 2.89
CA VAL A 28 -3.65 5.06 3.01
C VAL A 28 -3.54 6.55 3.36
N ASP A 29 -4.28 7.42 2.68
CA ASP A 29 -4.32 8.85 2.98
C ASP A 29 -4.75 9.12 4.42
N SER A 30 -5.71 8.36 4.93
CA SER A 30 -6.17 8.47 6.31
C SER A 30 -5.12 8.00 7.30
N ILE A 31 -4.44 6.87 7.02
CA ILE A 31 -3.34 6.37 7.86
C ILE A 31 -2.21 7.40 7.94
N VAL A 32 -1.73 7.90 6.79
CA VAL A 32 -0.68 8.93 6.73
C VAL A 32 -1.09 10.17 7.54
N LYS A 33 -2.35 10.62 7.41
CA LYS A 33 -2.88 11.80 8.14
C LYS A 33 -3.09 11.57 9.63
N VAL A 34 -3.37 10.35 10.07
CA VAL A 34 -3.59 10.00 11.49
C VAL A 34 -2.27 9.77 12.20
N VAL A 35 -1.32 9.09 11.55
CA VAL A 35 -0.04 8.75 12.14
C VAL A 35 0.77 10.01 12.48
N ARG A 36 0.60 11.13 11.74
CA ARG A 36 1.26 12.45 11.95
C ARG A 36 2.57 12.35 12.72
N ALA A 37 3.48 11.51 12.25
CA ALA A 37 4.76 11.37 12.91
C ALA A 37 5.55 12.66 12.64
N PRO A 38 5.98 13.39 13.69
CA PRO A 38 6.81 14.58 13.50
C PRO A 38 8.13 14.28 12.78
N HIS A 39 8.48 13.00 12.60
CA HIS A 39 9.72 12.52 12.01
C HIS A 39 9.58 11.96 10.59
N VAL A 40 8.36 11.73 10.11
CA VAL A 40 8.12 11.16 8.77
C VAL A 40 7.44 12.19 7.90
N ASN A 41 8.21 12.77 6.99
CA ASN A 41 7.69 13.74 6.04
C ASN A 41 7.24 13.01 4.78
N PHE A 42 5.93 13.02 4.52
CA PHE A 42 5.39 12.66 3.23
C PHE A 42 5.36 13.94 2.38
N GLY A 43 5.98 13.90 1.19
CA GLY A 43 5.90 15.01 0.24
C GLY A 43 4.48 15.22 -0.29
N GLU A 44 4.31 16.19 -1.21
CA GLU A 44 3.00 16.47 -1.82
C GLU A 44 2.42 15.27 -2.58
N ASN A 45 3.28 14.36 -3.06
CA ASN A 45 2.87 13.12 -3.71
C ASN A 45 3.73 11.95 -3.21
N TYR A 46 3.10 11.01 -2.50
CA TYR A 46 3.74 9.80 -1.99
C TYR A 46 3.36 8.54 -2.77
N TYR A 47 2.57 8.66 -3.85
CA TYR A 47 2.26 7.56 -4.75
C TYR A 47 3.16 7.63 -5.98
N VAL A 48 4.04 6.64 -6.14
CA VAL A 48 4.92 6.53 -7.30
C VAL A 48 4.55 5.29 -8.11
N PRO A 49 4.33 5.39 -9.44
CA PRO A 49 4.03 4.22 -10.27
C PRO A 49 5.08 3.11 -10.09
N THR A 50 4.63 1.86 -10.11
CA THR A 50 5.47 0.66 -10.10
C THR A 50 4.91 -0.37 -11.09
N ASP A 51 5.59 -1.51 -11.24
CA ASP A 51 5.24 -2.59 -12.17
C ASP A 51 5.47 -3.97 -11.54
N GLU A 52 4.89 -4.21 -10.37
CA GLU A 52 4.93 -5.51 -9.69
C GLU A 52 4.03 -6.53 -10.41
N PRO A 53 4.47 -7.80 -10.51
CA PRO A 53 3.78 -8.83 -11.28
C PRO A 53 2.46 -9.31 -10.66
N GLU A 54 2.27 -9.17 -9.35
CA GLU A 54 1.03 -9.54 -8.66
C GLU A 54 -0.13 -8.57 -8.90
N PHE A 55 0.14 -7.40 -9.48
CA PHE A 55 -0.86 -6.36 -9.71
C PHE A 55 -1.22 -6.18 -11.18
N PHE A 56 -2.37 -5.55 -11.41
CA PHE A 56 -2.83 -5.15 -12.71
C PHE A 56 -1.98 -3.99 -13.24
N PRO A 57 -1.46 -4.07 -14.48
CA PRO A 57 -0.60 -3.04 -15.05
C PRO A 57 -1.22 -1.64 -14.99
N LYS A 58 -0.41 -0.64 -14.63
CA LYS A 58 -0.84 0.77 -14.52
C LYS A 58 -1.97 1.03 -13.51
N ARG A 59 -2.21 0.11 -12.59
CA ARG A 59 -3.16 0.23 -11.47
C ARG A 59 -2.50 -0.18 -10.16
N GLN A 60 -1.30 0.33 -9.97
CA GLN A 60 -0.44 0.04 -8.85
C GLN A 60 0.57 1.19 -8.62
N CYS A 61 0.97 1.36 -7.37
CA CYS A 61 2.00 2.30 -6.97
C CYS A 61 2.71 1.83 -5.70
N LYS A 62 3.97 2.24 -5.57
CA LYS A 62 4.67 2.20 -4.28
C LYS A 62 4.36 3.46 -3.48
N ILE A 63 4.40 3.33 -2.16
CA ILE A 63 4.21 4.42 -1.21
C ILE A 63 5.59 4.84 -0.70
N VAL A 64 5.93 6.11 -0.84
CA VAL A 64 7.27 6.64 -0.53
C VAL A 64 7.22 7.87 0.38
N THR A 65 8.22 8.00 1.24
CA THR A 65 8.47 9.22 2.03
C THR A 65 9.20 10.27 1.19
N SER A 66 9.31 11.50 1.70
CA SER A 66 9.92 12.63 0.96
C SER A 66 11.40 12.43 0.60
N ASP A 67 12.12 11.59 1.35
CA ASP A 67 13.50 11.20 1.09
C ASP A 67 13.62 10.01 0.10
N GLY A 68 12.49 9.53 -0.43
CA GLY A 68 12.44 8.45 -1.42
C GLY A 68 12.44 7.04 -0.84
N LYS A 69 12.44 6.87 0.49
CA LYS A 69 12.33 5.54 1.11
C LYS A 69 10.94 4.96 0.83
N GLN A 70 10.90 3.73 0.32
CA GLN A 70 9.65 2.99 0.15
C GLN A 70 9.17 2.47 1.51
N VAL A 71 7.92 2.74 1.81
CA VAL A 71 7.25 2.31 3.06
C VAL A 71 6.05 1.40 2.79
N GLY A 72 5.75 1.09 1.53
CA GLY A 72 4.67 0.19 1.18
C GLY A 72 4.39 0.16 -0.32
N TYR A 73 3.34 -0.55 -0.69
CA TYR A 73 2.81 -0.60 -2.04
C TYR A 73 1.31 -0.93 -2.02
N LEU A 74 0.60 -0.51 -3.06
CA LEU A 74 -0.78 -0.88 -3.27
C LEU A 74 -1.07 -1.10 -4.75
N GLY A 75 -2.07 -1.91 -5.04
CA GLY A 75 -2.47 -2.19 -6.41
C GLY A 75 -3.73 -3.02 -6.52
N ILE A 76 -4.39 -2.91 -7.68
CA ILE A 76 -5.43 -3.86 -8.06
C ILE A 76 -4.74 -5.20 -8.29
N VAL A 77 -5.14 -6.25 -7.58
CA VAL A 77 -4.55 -7.58 -7.71
C VAL A 77 -4.86 -8.16 -9.10
N HIS A 78 -3.85 -8.74 -9.76
CA HIS A 78 -4.01 -9.33 -11.08
C HIS A 78 -5.01 -10.50 -11.02
N ALA A 79 -5.90 -10.59 -12.01
CA ALA A 79 -6.97 -11.60 -12.03
C ALA A 79 -6.45 -13.04 -11.99
N GLU A 80 -5.27 -13.30 -12.56
CA GLU A 80 -4.63 -14.62 -12.47
C GLU A 80 -4.26 -14.99 -11.02
N VAL A 81 -3.80 -14.02 -10.23
CA VAL A 81 -3.47 -14.23 -8.82
C VAL A 81 -4.76 -14.55 -8.07
N LEU A 82 -5.80 -13.71 -8.20
CA LEU A 82 -7.10 -13.93 -7.55
C LEU A 82 -7.70 -15.30 -7.88
N ARG A 83 -7.62 -15.73 -9.14
CA ARG A 83 -8.06 -17.05 -9.58
C ARG A 83 -7.33 -18.19 -8.88
N LYS A 84 -6.01 -18.07 -8.64
CA LYS A 84 -5.23 -19.08 -7.90
C LYS A 84 -5.67 -19.20 -6.44
N PHE A 85 -6.26 -18.16 -5.86
CA PHE A 85 -6.81 -18.14 -4.51
C PHE A 85 -8.33 -18.37 -4.44
N GLY A 86 -9.00 -18.65 -5.57
CA GLY A 86 -10.44 -18.88 -5.61
C GLY A 86 -11.27 -17.64 -5.31
N ILE A 87 -10.73 -16.43 -5.52
CA ILE A 87 -11.41 -15.16 -5.30
C ILE A 87 -12.02 -14.70 -6.64
N PRO A 88 -13.36 -14.63 -6.77
CA PRO A 88 -14.01 -14.29 -8.02
C PRO A 88 -14.11 -12.78 -8.26
N ASP A 89 -14.10 -11.99 -7.18
CA ASP A 89 -14.29 -10.54 -7.21
C ASP A 89 -12.95 -9.79 -7.33
N PRO A 90 -12.90 -8.66 -8.06
CA PRO A 90 -11.71 -7.84 -8.13
C PRO A 90 -11.32 -7.29 -6.74
N CYS A 91 -10.02 -7.22 -6.49
CA CYS A 91 -9.50 -6.73 -5.22
C CYS A 91 -8.45 -5.64 -5.41
N THR A 92 -8.43 -4.66 -4.51
CA THR A 92 -7.26 -3.79 -4.32
C THR A 92 -6.61 -4.13 -2.99
N PHE A 93 -5.30 -4.32 -3.01
CA PHE A 93 -4.50 -4.65 -1.84
C PHE A 93 -3.55 -3.50 -1.53
N VAL A 94 -3.24 -3.31 -0.24
CA VAL A 94 -2.16 -2.47 0.25
C VAL A 94 -1.37 -3.21 1.32
N GLU A 95 -0.05 -3.05 1.30
CA GLU A 95 0.84 -3.37 2.40
C GLU A 95 1.72 -2.16 2.73
N MET A 96 1.90 -1.88 4.02
CA MET A 96 2.74 -0.79 4.51
C MET A 96 3.51 -1.21 5.76
N ASP A 97 4.74 -0.71 5.88
CA ASP A 97 5.54 -0.78 7.11
C ASP A 97 5.10 0.34 8.05
N LEU A 98 4.35 0.00 9.09
CA LEU A 98 3.90 0.95 10.11
C LEU A 98 5.02 1.40 11.04
N GLU A 99 6.04 0.56 11.29
CA GLU A 99 7.17 0.97 12.13
C GLU A 99 7.94 2.09 11.44
N ALA A 100 8.08 2.04 10.12
CA ALA A 100 8.64 3.14 9.35
C ALA A 100 7.84 4.45 9.42
N LEU A 101 6.61 4.43 9.95
CA LEU A 101 5.76 5.60 10.09
C LEU A 101 5.70 6.15 11.53
N LEU A 102 6.17 5.42 12.55
CA LEU A 102 6.09 5.78 13.97
C LEU A 102 7.44 6.31 14.49
#